data_AF-A0A388K049-F1
#
_entry.id   AF-A0A388K049-F1
#
_cell.length_a   1.000
_cell.length_b   1.000
_cell.length_c   1.000
_cell.angle_alpha   90.00
_cell.angle_beta   90.00
_cell.angle_gamma   90.00
#
_symmetry.space_group_name_H-M   'P 1'
#
loop_
_entity.id
_entity.type
_entity.pdbx_description
1 polymer ?
#
loop_
_entity_poly.entity_id
_entity_poly.type
_entity_poly.pdbx_seq_one_letter_code
_entity_poly.pdbx_strand_id
1 'polypeptide(L)'
;MKRITRKLSKLLLKSGGSSSRRRSNCSTPGTVSREPSIDVIPEDREPSSIQSCGESSAIPAAPPRPPLIPGLPDDLALQCLVRCPRHMFPTMGRVSKVWSEVITSEIFAELRKDLGLLEPFLHVVEQRPRDGVCFIYSLDLSASRWKSVPCRVGNTLIDIPAGSECVVIGHRMIFLGGGTQWQSSNNVWCFDSALGRWFRLAPMLTARSSFACGVAGDQVFAVGGYGANGVALACAEVYDPETNAWQVISDMKVARGGCLGVEQRGRFYVIGDTLVGDGGKVCREAEVYNPDMDTWLTLQTKTWDLTLPPCPAFIDIDGPIRPKTAVLQGHLYAIDESGFPRLLHYDQRMNIWNIVCLLPNHSGDGANRFAMAAYGEELFIVGRKRVYSDSPEKSVEVCLPLSDDVRSSWRVPRQYAYGNFLNEIRACAVIEL
;
A
#
# COMPACT_ATOMS: atom_id res chain seq x y z
N MET A 1 4.17 -12.88 28.60
CA MET A 1 4.11 -14.31 28.20
C MET A 1 2.71 -14.77 27.80
N LYS A 2 1.71 -14.89 28.70
CA LYS A 2 0.36 -15.42 28.35
C LYS A 2 -0.35 -14.73 27.17
N ARG A 3 -0.14 -13.41 26.97
CA ARG A 3 -0.71 -12.62 25.86
C ARG A 3 -0.04 -12.93 24.51
N ILE A 4 1.26 -13.22 24.51
CA ILE A 4 2.08 -13.53 23.32
C ILE A 4 1.76 -14.94 22.83
N THR A 5 1.68 -15.92 23.74
CA THR A 5 1.31 -17.31 23.43
C THR A 5 -0.11 -17.40 22.84
N ARG A 6 -1.04 -16.55 23.31
CA ARG A 6 -2.43 -16.48 22.81
C ARG A 6 -2.56 -15.78 21.46
N LYS A 7 -1.67 -14.84 21.14
CA LYS A 7 -1.59 -14.22 19.80
C LYS A 7 -0.94 -15.18 18.80
N LEU A 8 0.19 -15.82 19.17
CA LEU A 8 0.86 -16.83 18.35
C LEU A 8 -0.08 -17.95 17.94
N SER A 9 -0.84 -18.50 18.90
CA SER A 9 -1.84 -19.54 18.60
C SER A 9 -2.90 -19.09 17.58
N LYS A 10 -3.35 -17.83 17.60
CA LYS A 10 -4.30 -17.29 16.60
C LYS A 10 -3.68 -17.13 15.21
N LEU A 11 -2.42 -16.72 15.12
CA LEU A 11 -1.71 -16.59 13.84
C LEU A 11 -1.37 -17.96 13.25
N LEU A 12 -1.06 -18.92 14.12
CA LEU A 12 -0.84 -20.32 13.77
C LEU A 12 -2.13 -21.05 13.33
N LEU A 13 -3.31 -20.59 13.76
CA LEU A 13 -4.61 -21.10 13.31
C LEU A 13 -5.04 -20.55 11.94
N LYS A 14 -4.70 -19.29 11.61
CA LYS A 14 -5.13 -18.63 10.35
C LYS A 14 -4.44 -19.15 9.08
N SER A 15 -3.15 -19.51 9.12
CA SER A 15 -2.46 -19.98 7.91
C SER A 15 -2.74 -21.44 7.52
N GLY A 16 -3.72 -22.11 8.14
CA GLY A 16 -4.17 -23.46 7.79
C GLY A 16 -5.33 -23.53 6.80
N GLY A 17 -5.88 -22.39 6.36
CA GLY A 17 -7.13 -22.31 5.60
C GLY A 17 -6.97 -21.79 4.17
N SER A 18 -6.14 -22.41 3.34
CA SER A 18 -6.15 -22.15 1.89
C SER A 18 -6.05 -23.44 1.09
N SER A 19 -7.14 -24.21 1.08
CA SER A 19 -7.36 -25.29 0.12
C SER A 19 -8.44 -24.90 -0.89
N SER A 20 -8.04 -24.86 -2.17
CA SER A 20 -8.89 -24.52 -3.30
C SER A 20 -10.06 -25.49 -3.43
N ARG A 21 -11.29 -25.02 -3.27
CA ARG A 21 -12.49 -25.77 -3.71
C ARG A 21 -12.63 -25.61 -5.23
N ARG A 22 -12.05 -26.55 -6.00
CA ARG A 22 -12.47 -26.81 -7.38
C ARG A 22 -13.89 -27.38 -7.34
N ARG A 23 -14.89 -26.61 -7.79
CA ARG A 23 -16.21 -27.14 -8.12
C ARG A 23 -16.14 -27.72 -9.53
N SER A 24 -16.24 -29.04 -9.63
CA SER A 24 -16.52 -29.75 -10.88
C SER A 24 -18.02 -29.71 -11.15
N ASN A 25 -18.44 -29.09 -12.24
CA ASN A 25 -19.78 -29.25 -12.81
C ASN A 25 -19.66 -30.03 -14.11
N CYS A 26 -20.30 -31.20 -14.19
CA CYS A 26 -20.76 -31.82 -15.43
C CYS A 26 -22.13 -32.48 -15.18
N SER A 27 -23.10 -32.06 -15.98
CA SER A 27 -24.25 -32.76 -16.60
C SER A 27 -24.45 -34.26 -16.24
N THR A 28 -25.65 -34.85 -16.08
CA THR A 28 -27.00 -34.68 -16.68
C THR A 28 -27.97 -35.67 -15.97
N PRO A 29 -29.31 -35.54 -16.08
CA PRO A 29 -30.26 -36.38 -15.35
C PRO A 29 -30.71 -37.62 -16.13
N GLY A 30 -30.78 -38.77 -15.45
CA GLY A 30 -31.40 -39.99 -15.94
C GLY A 30 -32.17 -40.67 -14.80
N THR A 31 -33.50 -40.62 -14.91
CA THR A 31 -34.52 -41.28 -14.10
C THR A 31 -34.42 -42.81 -14.10
N VAL A 32 -34.68 -43.47 -12.97
CA VAL A 32 -35.86 -44.35 -12.72
C VAL A 32 -35.68 -45.12 -11.38
N SER A 33 -36.74 -44.99 -10.58
CA SER A 33 -37.23 -45.64 -9.34
C SER A 33 -37.22 -47.19 -9.33
N ARG A 34 -36.83 -47.85 -8.22
CA ARG A 34 -37.67 -48.50 -7.15
C ARG A 34 -38.63 -49.59 -7.69
N GLU A 35 -38.86 -50.78 -7.13
CA GLU A 35 -38.78 -51.41 -5.78
C GLU A 35 -39.23 -52.92 -5.97
N PRO A 36 -39.78 -53.72 -5.01
CA PRO A 36 -39.13 -54.53 -3.94
C PRO A 36 -39.68 -56.00 -3.85
N SER A 37 -39.29 -56.79 -2.83
CA SER A 37 -40.05 -57.94 -2.23
C SER A 37 -39.25 -58.48 -1.02
N ILE A 38 -39.64 -58.29 0.25
CA ILE A 38 -40.72 -58.84 1.11
C ILE A 38 -40.47 -60.27 1.66
N ASP A 39 -40.14 -60.27 2.97
CA ASP A 39 -40.48 -61.12 4.13
C ASP A 39 -40.28 -62.64 4.15
N VAL A 40 -39.58 -63.13 5.21
CA VAL A 40 -40.04 -64.16 6.20
C VAL A 40 -39.22 -64.04 7.52
N ILE A 41 -39.92 -64.05 8.67
CA ILE A 41 -39.48 -64.21 10.09
C ILE A 41 -40.18 -65.53 10.58
N PRO A 42 -39.65 -66.44 11.46
CA PRO A 42 -39.30 -66.13 12.87
C PRO A 42 -38.26 -66.99 13.65
N GLU A 43 -37.87 -66.39 14.79
CA GLU A 43 -37.56 -66.94 16.14
C GLU A 43 -36.50 -68.04 16.35
N ASP A 44 -35.41 -67.71 17.08
CA ASP A 44 -35.26 -68.11 18.51
C ASP A 44 -33.89 -67.72 19.14
N ARG A 45 -33.95 -67.27 20.41
CA ARG A 45 -32.92 -67.23 21.50
C ARG A 45 -31.86 -66.10 21.58
N GLU A 46 -32.05 -65.28 22.63
CA GLU A 46 -31.10 -64.36 23.31
C GLU A 46 -30.06 -65.07 24.23
N PRO A 47 -29.10 -64.38 24.89
CA PRO A 47 -28.36 -63.15 24.53
C PRO A 47 -26.84 -63.25 24.81
N SER A 48 -25.99 -62.50 24.09
CA SER A 48 -24.66 -62.13 24.61
C SER A 48 -24.13 -60.82 24.00
N SER A 49 -24.12 -59.77 24.83
CA SER A 49 -23.28 -58.57 24.82
C SER A 49 -22.45 -58.25 23.57
N ILE A 50 -22.83 -57.20 22.84
CA ILE A 50 -21.94 -56.50 21.89
C ILE A 50 -21.92 -55.02 22.26
N GLN A 51 -20.71 -54.54 22.53
CA GLN A 51 -20.35 -53.16 22.85
C GLN A 51 -20.73 -52.21 21.71
N SER A 52 -21.28 -51.05 22.08
CA SER A 52 -21.51 -49.92 21.19
C SER A 52 -20.18 -49.28 20.77
N CYS A 53 -19.76 -49.47 19.53
CA CYS A 53 -18.76 -48.61 18.90
C CYS A 53 -19.48 -47.46 18.18
N GLY A 54 -19.60 -46.32 18.87
CA GLY A 54 -19.89 -45.05 18.23
C GLY A 54 -18.64 -44.53 17.54
N GLU A 55 -18.50 -44.76 16.24
CA GLU A 55 -17.47 -44.10 15.44
C GLU A 55 -17.90 -42.65 15.16
N SER A 56 -17.46 -41.75 16.05
CA SER A 56 -17.35 -40.33 15.73
C SER A 56 -16.28 -40.18 14.64
N SER A 57 -16.72 -39.95 13.40
CA SER A 57 -15.86 -39.52 12.28
C SER A 57 -15.19 -38.19 12.63
N ALA A 58 -14.03 -38.27 13.29
CA ALA A 58 -13.16 -37.14 13.53
C ALA A 58 -12.44 -36.81 12.21
N ILE A 59 -12.61 -35.58 11.74
CA ILE A 59 -11.78 -35.00 10.67
C ILE A 59 -10.31 -35.22 11.07
N PRO A 60 -9.46 -35.82 10.22
CA PRO A 60 -8.07 -36.03 10.58
C PRO A 60 -7.43 -34.67 10.90
N ALA A 61 -6.94 -34.54 12.13
CA ALA A 61 -6.22 -33.36 12.58
C ALA A 61 -5.08 -33.09 11.60
N ALA A 62 -4.99 -31.83 11.13
CA ALA A 62 -3.90 -31.42 10.25
C ALA A 62 -2.54 -31.82 10.87
N PRO A 63 -1.57 -32.28 10.07
CA PRO A 63 -0.29 -32.70 10.59
C PRO A 63 0.34 -31.58 11.44
N PRO A 64 0.96 -31.91 12.57
CA PRO A 64 1.58 -30.92 13.43
C PRO A 64 2.62 -30.13 12.63
N ARG A 65 2.53 -28.80 12.70
CA ARG A 65 3.47 -27.92 11.98
C ARG A 65 4.89 -28.17 12.47
N PRO A 66 5.90 -28.05 11.57
CA PRO A 66 7.28 -28.12 11.98
C PRO A 66 7.60 -26.97 12.96
N PRO A 67 8.40 -27.22 14.01
CA PRO A 67 8.81 -26.17 14.95
C PRO A 67 9.60 -25.08 14.23
N LEU A 68 9.54 -23.84 14.74
CA LEU A 68 10.28 -22.72 14.15
C LEU A 68 11.78 -22.96 14.11
N ILE A 69 12.32 -23.48 15.21
CA ILE A 69 13.72 -23.91 15.34
C ILE A 69 13.69 -25.30 15.97
N PRO A 70 14.23 -26.33 15.29
CA PRO A 70 14.28 -27.68 15.86
C PRO A 70 14.95 -27.69 17.24
N GLY A 71 14.27 -28.27 18.23
CA GLY A 71 14.77 -28.37 19.60
C GLY A 71 14.50 -27.15 20.49
N LEU A 72 13.82 -26.11 19.98
CA LEU A 72 13.47 -24.91 20.75
C LEU A 72 11.95 -24.68 20.76
N PRO A 73 11.33 -24.37 21.91
CA PRO A 73 9.95 -23.92 21.95
C PRO A 73 9.70 -22.69 21.07
N ASP A 74 8.57 -22.64 20.36
CA ASP A 74 8.28 -21.60 19.37
C ASP A 74 8.28 -20.17 19.94
N ASP A 75 7.93 -20.00 21.22
CA ASP A 75 7.97 -18.70 21.89
C ASP A 75 9.41 -18.20 22.10
N LEU A 76 10.34 -19.08 22.49
CA LEU A 76 11.76 -18.77 22.56
C LEU A 76 12.37 -18.58 21.17
N ALA A 77 11.99 -19.42 20.20
CA ALA A 77 12.43 -19.27 18.82
C ALA A 77 12.02 -17.90 18.26
N LEU A 78 10.77 -17.48 18.49
CA LEU A 78 10.30 -16.17 18.09
C LEU A 78 11.08 -15.04 18.77
N GLN A 79 11.36 -15.14 20.07
CA GLN A 79 12.20 -14.17 20.79
C GLN A 79 13.61 -14.05 20.18
N CYS A 80 14.18 -15.14 19.66
CA CYS A 80 15.44 -15.08 18.91
C CYS A 80 15.25 -14.35 17.58
N LEU A 81 14.24 -14.72 16.78
CA LEU A 81 14.01 -14.14 15.46
C LEU A 81 13.73 -12.63 15.50
N VAL A 82 12.92 -12.16 16.46
CA VAL A 82 12.56 -10.72 16.57
C VAL A 82 13.76 -9.82 16.90
N ARG A 83 14.85 -10.39 17.46
CA ARG A 83 16.08 -9.65 17.79
C ARG A 83 17.05 -9.53 16.62
N CYS A 84 16.81 -10.26 15.52
CA CYS A 84 17.63 -10.11 14.34
C CYS A 84 17.45 -8.70 13.74
N PRO A 85 18.52 -8.03 13.32
CA PRO A 85 18.42 -6.75 12.61
C PRO A 85 17.62 -6.88 11.32
N ARG A 86 16.85 -5.84 10.98
CA ARG A 86 15.94 -5.82 9.82
C ARG A 86 16.62 -6.14 8.50
N HIS A 87 17.87 -5.70 8.31
CA HIS A 87 18.61 -5.99 7.07
C HIS A 87 18.86 -7.50 6.83
N MET A 88 18.74 -8.34 7.88
CA MET A 88 18.86 -9.80 7.78
C MET A 88 17.55 -10.49 7.39
N PHE A 89 16.40 -9.83 7.47
CA PHE A 89 15.09 -10.43 7.22
C PHE A 89 14.95 -11.09 5.84
N PRO A 90 15.47 -10.51 4.73
CA PRO A 90 15.46 -11.19 3.43
C PRO A 90 16.21 -12.53 3.44
N THR A 91 17.31 -12.64 4.20
CA THR A 91 18.09 -13.87 4.33
C THR A 91 17.35 -14.87 5.23
N MET A 92 16.79 -14.39 6.35
CA MET A 92 16.02 -15.22 7.27
C MET A 92 14.76 -15.80 6.61
N GLY A 93 14.02 -15.02 5.83
CA GLY A 93 12.83 -15.49 5.11
C GLY A 93 13.13 -16.55 4.05
N ARG A 94 14.39 -16.71 3.62
CA ARG A 94 14.81 -17.78 2.71
C ARG A 94 15.09 -19.10 3.41
N VAL A 95 15.25 -19.11 4.74
CA VAL A 95 15.50 -20.33 5.53
C VAL A 95 14.32 -21.29 5.45
N SER A 96 13.10 -20.78 5.63
CA SER A 96 11.88 -21.58 5.52
C SER A 96 10.65 -20.71 5.22
N LYS A 97 9.59 -21.34 4.69
CA LYS A 97 8.29 -20.68 4.52
C LYS A 97 7.73 -20.17 5.85
N VAL A 98 7.92 -20.94 6.92
CA VAL A 98 7.43 -20.58 8.27
C VAL A 98 8.14 -19.31 8.77
N TRP A 99 9.46 -19.18 8.59
CA TRP A 99 10.18 -17.97 8.96
C TRP A 99 9.73 -16.77 8.11
N SER A 100 9.55 -16.96 6.80
CA SER A 100 8.99 -15.94 5.93
C SER A 100 7.63 -15.44 6.43
N GLU A 101 6.72 -16.36 6.78
CA GLU A 101 5.39 -16.03 7.30
C GLU A 101 5.47 -15.27 8.64
N VAL A 102 6.31 -15.74 9.56
CA VAL A 102 6.52 -15.11 10.86
C VAL A 102 7.06 -13.70 10.72
N ILE A 103 8.11 -13.47 9.93
CA ILE A 103 8.71 -12.14 9.74
C ILE A 103 7.70 -11.13 9.17
N THR A 104 6.82 -11.58 8.27
CA THR A 104 5.77 -10.74 7.67
C THR A 104 4.51 -10.62 8.53
N SER A 105 4.47 -11.27 9.68
CA SER A 105 3.28 -11.31 10.52
C SER A 105 3.15 -10.07 11.40
N GLU A 106 1.90 -9.69 11.68
CA GLU A 106 1.60 -8.58 12.60
C GLU A 106 2.20 -8.83 14.00
N ILE A 107 2.19 -10.08 14.48
CA ILE A 107 2.77 -10.43 15.79
C ILE A 107 4.26 -10.14 15.85
N PHE A 108 4.99 -10.41 14.78
CA PHE A 108 6.43 -10.16 14.75
C PHE A 108 6.70 -8.65 14.83
N ALA A 109 5.95 -7.84 14.09
CA ALA A 109 6.02 -6.38 14.15
C ALA A 109 5.64 -5.85 15.55
N GLU A 110 4.54 -6.34 16.14
CA GLU A 110 4.11 -5.98 17.49
C GLU A 110 5.16 -6.31 18.55
N LEU A 111 5.79 -7.49 18.47
CA LEU A 111 6.83 -7.88 19.43
C LEU A 111 8.08 -7.02 19.30
N ARG A 112 8.48 -6.66 18.07
CA ARG A 112 9.61 -5.75 17.86
C ARG A 112 9.29 -4.35 18.39
N LYS A 113 8.06 -3.89 18.20
CA LYS A 113 7.54 -2.66 18.82
C LYS A 113 7.63 -2.70 20.34
N ASP A 114 7.11 -3.75 20.97
CA ASP A 114 7.13 -3.93 22.43
C ASP A 114 8.55 -3.98 23.01
N LEU A 115 9.53 -4.46 22.21
CA LEU A 115 10.94 -4.55 22.60
C LEU A 115 11.75 -3.30 22.23
N GLY A 116 11.17 -2.30 21.56
CA GLY A 116 11.90 -1.10 21.09
C GLY A 116 12.94 -1.41 20.01
N LEU A 117 12.69 -2.44 19.19
CA LEU A 117 13.60 -2.94 18.16
C LEU A 117 13.24 -2.46 16.74
N LEU A 118 12.28 -1.54 16.62
CA LEU A 118 11.83 -1.07 15.33
C LEU A 118 12.93 -0.30 14.59
N GLU A 119 13.13 -0.65 13.31
CA GLU A 119 14.16 -0.03 12.46
C GLU A 119 13.48 0.62 11.26
N PRO A 120 13.46 1.96 11.11
CA PRO A 120 12.80 2.61 9.99
C PRO A 120 13.67 2.67 8.74
N PHE A 121 13.10 2.29 7.61
CA PHE A 121 13.75 2.33 6.30
C PHE A 121 12.98 3.29 5.39
N LEU A 122 13.69 4.23 4.78
CA LEU A 122 13.16 5.07 3.71
C LEU A 122 13.32 4.34 2.38
N HIS A 123 12.21 4.11 1.69
CA HIS A 123 12.15 3.55 0.36
C HIS A 123 11.85 4.64 -0.67
N VAL A 124 12.60 4.63 -1.78
CA VAL A 124 12.43 5.52 -2.91
C VAL A 124 12.40 4.68 -4.17
N VAL A 125 11.32 4.77 -4.94
CA VAL A 125 11.18 4.11 -6.23
C VAL A 125 11.41 5.11 -7.34
N GLU A 126 12.27 4.74 -8.28
CA GLU A 126 12.73 5.65 -9.32
C GLU A 126 12.88 4.93 -10.65
N GLN A 127 12.61 5.63 -11.74
CA GLN A 127 12.88 5.13 -13.08
C GLN A 127 14.17 5.72 -13.64
N ARG A 128 15.08 4.85 -14.09
CA ARG A 128 16.31 5.26 -14.76
C ARG A 128 16.00 5.74 -16.18
N PRO A 129 16.37 6.98 -16.57
CA PRO A 129 16.06 7.50 -17.91
C PRO A 129 16.75 6.73 -19.04
N ARG A 130 17.94 6.15 -18.77
CA ARG A 130 18.73 5.48 -19.82
C ARG A 130 18.06 4.23 -20.37
N ASP A 131 17.44 3.44 -19.50
CA ASP A 131 16.94 2.09 -19.81
C ASP A 131 15.45 1.91 -19.44
N GLY A 132 14.82 2.93 -18.85
CA GLY A 132 13.43 2.88 -18.41
C GLY A 132 13.19 1.96 -17.21
N VAL A 133 14.24 1.41 -16.59
CA VAL A 133 14.09 0.40 -15.55
C VAL A 133 13.81 1.07 -14.21
N CYS A 134 12.77 0.61 -13.54
CA CYS A 134 12.45 1.03 -12.18
C CYS A 134 13.37 0.33 -11.16
N PHE A 135 13.89 1.08 -10.20
CA PHE A 135 14.67 0.59 -9.06
C PHE A 135 14.02 1.07 -7.77
N ILE A 136 14.11 0.25 -6.72
CA ILE A 136 13.81 0.67 -5.36
C ILE A 136 15.10 0.78 -4.57
N TYR A 137 15.32 1.98 -4.03
CA TYR A 137 16.41 2.34 -3.15
C TYR A 137 15.87 2.36 -1.72
N SER A 138 16.52 1.63 -0.83
CA SER A 138 16.13 1.51 0.58
C SER A 138 17.28 2.01 1.44
N LEU A 139 17.04 3.06 2.21
CA LEU A 139 17.95 3.61 3.19
C LEU A 139 17.56 3.12 4.58
N ASP A 140 18.45 2.38 5.22
CA ASP A 140 18.39 2.14 6.66
C ASP A 140 18.71 3.45 7.40
N LEU A 141 17.72 4.06 8.04
CA LEU A 141 17.89 5.36 8.71
C LEU A 141 18.76 5.23 9.97
N SER A 142 18.74 4.06 10.63
CA SER A 142 19.52 3.77 11.83
C SER A 142 20.99 3.54 11.50
N ALA A 143 21.27 2.77 10.44
CA ALA A 143 22.64 2.45 10.03
C ALA A 143 23.22 3.42 8.99
N SER A 144 22.42 4.32 8.41
CA SER A 144 22.82 5.22 7.32
C SER A 144 23.35 4.49 6.08
N ARG A 145 22.73 3.36 5.73
CA ARG A 145 23.17 2.50 4.62
C ARG A 145 22.09 2.33 3.57
N TRP A 146 22.47 2.56 2.33
CA TRP A 146 21.63 2.34 1.17
C TRP A 146 21.79 0.95 0.58
N LYS A 147 20.68 0.42 0.09
CA LYS A 147 20.62 -0.78 -0.74
C LYS A 147 19.67 -0.51 -1.90
N SER A 148 20.03 -0.99 -3.09
CA SER A 148 19.17 -0.90 -4.26
C SER A 148 18.88 -2.29 -4.81
N VAL A 149 17.67 -2.47 -5.33
CA VAL A 149 17.29 -3.64 -6.12
C VAL A 149 16.45 -3.19 -7.32
N PRO A 150 16.62 -3.81 -8.50
CA PRO A 150 15.72 -3.57 -9.62
C PRO A 150 14.31 -4.00 -9.26
N CYS A 151 13.30 -3.27 -9.74
CA CYS A 151 11.90 -3.65 -9.63
C CYS A 151 11.67 -4.83 -10.59
N ARG A 152 11.70 -6.05 -10.07
CA ARG A 152 11.57 -7.26 -10.88
C ARG A 152 10.94 -8.41 -10.11
N VAL A 153 10.21 -9.26 -10.82
CA VAL A 153 9.78 -10.58 -10.36
C VAL A 153 10.52 -11.63 -11.19
N GLY A 154 11.43 -12.38 -10.56
CA GLY A 154 12.31 -13.29 -11.29
C GLY A 154 13.16 -12.53 -12.31
N ASN A 155 13.00 -12.87 -13.59
CA ASN A 155 13.70 -12.20 -14.70
C ASN A 155 12.86 -11.12 -15.39
N THR A 156 11.62 -10.90 -14.95
CA THR A 156 10.70 -9.92 -15.55
C THR A 156 10.83 -8.59 -14.81
N LEU A 157 11.20 -7.54 -15.53
CA LEU A 157 11.19 -6.18 -15.02
C LEU A 157 9.74 -5.71 -14.80
N ILE A 158 9.55 -4.99 -13.70
CA ILE A 158 8.28 -4.37 -13.35
C ILE A 158 8.31 -2.95 -13.88
N ASP A 159 7.30 -2.62 -14.66
CA ASP A 159 7.03 -1.24 -15.06
C ASP A 159 6.15 -0.57 -14.00
N ILE A 160 6.56 0.64 -13.58
CA ILE A 160 5.82 1.51 -12.67
C ILE A 160 5.65 2.84 -13.42
N PRO A 161 4.57 2.97 -14.20
CA PRO A 161 4.36 4.15 -15.05
C PRO A 161 4.26 5.45 -14.25
N ALA A 162 4.45 6.58 -14.93
CA ALA A 162 4.06 7.88 -14.40
C ALA A 162 2.57 7.87 -13.97
N GLY A 163 2.21 8.66 -12.96
CA GLY A 163 0.84 8.71 -12.44
C GLY A 163 0.37 7.47 -11.67
N SER A 164 1.26 6.48 -11.45
CA SER A 164 0.99 5.36 -10.53
C SER A 164 0.81 5.87 -9.11
N GLU A 165 -0.14 5.30 -8.38
CA GLU A 165 -0.32 5.58 -6.96
C GLU A 165 0.48 4.62 -6.10
N CYS A 166 0.90 5.09 -4.93
CA CYS A 166 1.59 4.26 -3.94
C CYS A 166 0.92 4.37 -2.58
N VAL A 167 0.49 3.24 -2.03
CA VAL A 167 -0.02 3.15 -0.65
C VAL A 167 0.85 2.19 0.16
N VAL A 168 0.84 2.36 1.47
CA VAL A 168 1.59 1.51 2.40
C VAL A 168 0.62 0.82 3.35
N ILE A 169 0.71 -0.50 3.43
CA ILE A 169 -0.03 -1.32 4.40
C ILE A 169 0.97 -2.21 5.14
N GLY A 170 1.20 -1.93 6.42
CA GLY A 170 2.22 -2.61 7.22
C GLY A 170 3.60 -2.53 6.56
N HIS A 171 4.18 -3.68 6.25
CA HIS A 171 5.50 -3.79 5.61
C HIS A 171 5.45 -3.77 4.07
N ARG A 172 4.28 -3.49 3.46
CA ARG A 172 4.06 -3.58 2.01
C ARG A 172 3.87 -2.20 1.39
N MET A 173 4.61 -1.92 0.33
CA MET A 173 4.31 -0.81 -0.59
C MET A 173 3.53 -1.37 -1.78
N ILE A 174 2.36 -0.82 -2.04
CA ILE A 174 1.48 -1.24 -3.13
C ILE A 174 1.42 -0.13 -4.16
N PHE A 175 1.75 -0.47 -5.40
CA PHE A 175 1.79 0.43 -6.56
C PHE A 175 0.61 0.11 -7.47
N LEU A 176 -0.17 1.11 -7.83
CA LEU A 176 -1.45 0.94 -8.52
C LEU A 176 -1.51 1.77 -9.79
N GLY A 177 -1.84 1.11 -10.89
CA GLY A 177 -2.20 1.76 -12.15
C GLY A 177 -1.10 2.63 -12.73
N GLY A 178 -1.44 3.88 -13.04
CA GLY A 178 -0.59 4.82 -13.75
C GLY A 178 -0.67 4.64 -15.26
N GLY A 179 0.06 5.47 -15.99
CA GLY A 179 0.11 5.44 -17.43
C GLY A 179 0.22 6.83 -18.03
N THR A 180 0.17 6.88 -19.35
CA THR A 180 0.07 8.13 -20.10
C THR A 180 -1.41 8.45 -20.37
N GLN A 181 -1.68 9.65 -20.87
CA GLN A 181 -3.03 10.04 -21.32
C GLN A 181 -3.67 9.06 -22.33
N TRP A 182 -2.86 8.26 -23.03
CA TRP A 182 -3.33 7.32 -24.06
C TRP A 182 -3.44 5.88 -23.56
N GLN A 183 -2.67 5.52 -22.52
CA GLN A 183 -2.60 4.15 -22.03
C GLN A 183 -2.51 4.13 -20.51
N SER A 184 -3.65 3.88 -19.87
CA SER A 184 -3.74 3.60 -18.44
C SER A 184 -3.52 2.12 -18.14
N SER A 185 -2.98 1.85 -16.96
CA SER A 185 -2.69 0.51 -16.45
C SER A 185 -3.69 0.13 -15.35
N ASN A 186 -4.01 -1.15 -15.23
CA ASN A 186 -4.70 -1.72 -14.08
C ASN A 186 -3.80 -2.64 -13.24
N ASN A 187 -2.49 -2.64 -13.52
CA ASN A 187 -1.56 -3.48 -12.78
C ASN A 187 -1.42 -3.01 -11.33
N VAL A 188 -1.28 -3.99 -10.45
CA VAL A 188 -1.01 -3.78 -9.03
C VAL A 188 0.22 -4.57 -8.64
N TRP A 189 1.26 -3.86 -8.22
CA TRP A 189 2.54 -4.43 -7.79
C TRP A 189 2.75 -4.19 -6.31
N CYS A 190 3.34 -5.16 -5.62
CA CYS A 190 3.65 -5.04 -4.21
C CYS A 190 5.14 -5.27 -3.98
N PHE A 191 5.77 -4.33 -3.29
CA PHE A 191 7.08 -4.53 -2.69
C PHE A 191 6.91 -4.85 -1.21
N ASP A 192 7.29 -6.07 -0.84
CA ASP A 192 7.41 -6.48 0.55
C ASP A 192 8.76 -6.01 1.09
N SER A 193 8.70 -4.99 1.94
CA SER A 193 9.87 -4.36 2.54
C SER A 193 10.54 -5.23 3.62
N ALA A 194 9.79 -6.12 4.27
CA ALA A 194 10.33 -7.05 5.24
C ALA A 194 11.27 -8.07 4.57
N LEU A 195 10.84 -8.62 3.44
CA LEU A 195 11.59 -9.66 2.72
C LEU A 195 12.39 -9.14 1.52
N GLY A 196 12.23 -7.87 1.17
CA GLY A 196 12.92 -7.22 0.06
C GLY A 196 12.61 -7.84 -1.30
N ARG A 197 11.34 -8.18 -1.55
CA ARG A 197 10.91 -8.86 -2.79
C ARG A 197 9.65 -8.24 -3.37
N TRP A 198 9.52 -8.35 -4.69
CA TRP A 198 8.34 -7.93 -5.43
C TRP A 198 7.43 -9.11 -5.77
N PHE A 199 6.14 -8.84 -5.85
CA PHE A 199 5.15 -9.75 -6.42
C PHE A 199 3.96 -8.97 -6.99
N ARG A 200 3.17 -9.63 -7.82
CA ARG A 200 1.95 -9.07 -8.40
C ARG A 200 0.77 -9.35 -7.47
N LEU A 201 -0.09 -8.36 -7.27
CA LEU A 201 -1.39 -8.53 -6.62
C LEU A 201 -2.49 -8.68 -7.67
N ALA A 202 -3.74 -8.89 -7.23
CA ALA A 202 -4.88 -8.85 -8.14
C ALA A 202 -4.91 -7.48 -8.86
N PRO A 203 -5.03 -7.48 -10.21
CA PRO A 203 -5.14 -6.24 -10.95
C PRO A 203 -6.46 -5.54 -10.64
N MET A 204 -6.46 -4.20 -10.70
CA MET A 204 -7.68 -3.40 -10.66
C MET A 204 -8.64 -3.84 -11.77
N LEU A 205 -9.94 -3.68 -11.53
CA LEU A 205 -10.99 -3.98 -12.50
C LEU A 205 -11.00 -2.96 -13.63
N THR A 206 -10.67 -1.70 -13.33
CA THR A 206 -10.57 -0.62 -14.32
C THR A 206 -9.14 -0.09 -14.40
N ALA A 207 -8.61 0.03 -15.61
CA ALA A 207 -7.32 0.68 -15.84
C ALA A 207 -7.45 2.19 -15.65
N ARG A 208 -6.56 2.78 -14.83
CA ARG A 208 -6.66 4.18 -14.43
C ARG A 208 -5.28 4.81 -14.18
N SER A 209 -5.15 6.08 -14.55
CA SER A 209 -4.03 6.95 -14.20
C SER A 209 -4.55 8.20 -13.48
N SER A 210 -3.72 8.82 -12.66
CA SER A 210 -4.06 10.08 -11.97
C SER A 210 -5.40 10.04 -11.20
N PHE A 211 -5.71 8.90 -10.56
CA PHE A 211 -6.92 8.65 -9.77
C PHE A 211 -6.69 8.92 -8.28
N ALA A 212 -7.75 9.09 -7.49
CA ALA A 212 -7.65 9.20 -6.05
C ALA A 212 -7.39 7.82 -5.44
N CYS A 213 -6.35 7.72 -4.60
CA CYS A 213 -6.00 6.49 -3.91
C CYS A 213 -5.66 6.74 -2.44
N GLY A 214 -6.00 5.79 -1.58
CA GLY A 214 -5.61 5.81 -0.18
C GLY A 214 -6.16 4.62 0.57
N VAL A 215 -5.71 4.46 1.81
CA VAL A 215 -6.15 3.38 2.72
C VAL A 215 -7.19 3.96 3.66
N ALA A 216 -8.38 3.35 3.72
CA ALA A 216 -9.39 3.67 4.73
C ALA A 216 -9.87 2.39 5.40
N GLY A 217 -9.75 2.33 6.72
CA GLY A 217 -9.82 1.06 7.45
C GLY A 217 -8.72 0.12 6.99
N ASP A 218 -9.10 -1.11 6.62
CA ASP A 218 -8.18 -2.15 6.14
C ASP A 218 -8.21 -2.32 4.60
N GLN A 219 -8.85 -1.40 3.87
CA GLN A 219 -9.06 -1.48 2.43
C GLN A 219 -8.35 -0.36 1.67
N VAL A 220 -7.91 -0.65 0.45
CA VAL A 220 -7.34 0.36 -0.46
C VAL A 220 -8.42 0.83 -1.42
N PHE A 221 -8.65 2.13 -1.48
CA PHE A 221 -9.58 2.75 -2.40
C PHE A 221 -8.85 3.19 -3.66
N ALA A 222 -9.45 2.97 -4.82
CA ALA A 222 -9.03 3.50 -6.12
C ALA A 222 -10.24 4.10 -6.82
N VAL A 223 -10.26 5.44 -6.94
CA VAL A 223 -11.48 6.18 -7.29
C VAL A 223 -11.21 7.23 -8.36
N GLY A 224 -12.03 7.24 -9.40
CA GLY A 224 -11.89 8.15 -10.54
C GLY A 224 -10.58 7.97 -11.31
N GLY A 225 -10.03 9.09 -11.76
CA GLY A 225 -8.84 9.16 -12.63
C GLY A 225 -9.17 9.23 -14.11
N TYR A 226 -8.17 8.96 -14.93
CA TYR A 226 -8.30 8.86 -16.38
C TYR A 226 -8.19 7.40 -16.82
N GLY A 227 -9.20 6.93 -17.54
CA GLY A 227 -9.22 5.64 -18.20
C GLY A 227 -8.51 5.69 -19.56
N ALA A 228 -8.91 4.80 -20.46
CA ALA A 228 -8.41 4.81 -21.83
C ALA A 228 -8.72 6.14 -22.53
N ASN A 229 -7.79 6.61 -23.38
CA ASN A 229 -7.91 7.85 -24.16
C ASN A 229 -8.18 9.11 -23.32
N GLY A 230 -7.73 9.15 -22.06
CA GLY A 230 -7.87 10.33 -21.21
C GLY A 230 -9.30 10.61 -20.72
N VAL A 231 -10.21 9.63 -20.85
CA VAL A 231 -11.60 9.78 -20.39
C VAL A 231 -11.63 9.80 -18.86
N ALA A 232 -12.19 10.86 -18.28
CA ALA A 232 -12.38 10.96 -16.83
C ALA A 232 -13.35 9.87 -16.34
N LEU A 233 -13.01 9.24 -15.22
CA LEU A 233 -13.78 8.17 -14.60
C LEU A 233 -14.55 8.67 -13.38
N ALA A 234 -15.80 8.21 -13.24
CA ALA A 234 -16.55 8.30 -11.99
C ALA A 234 -16.43 7.02 -11.15
N CYS A 235 -16.01 5.91 -11.77
CA CYS A 235 -16.04 4.61 -11.13
C CYS A 235 -15.03 4.47 -10.00
N ALA A 236 -15.43 3.66 -9.02
CA ALA A 236 -14.73 3.46 -7.77
C ALA A 236 -14.61 1.96 -7.48
N GLU A 237 -13.45 1.55 -6.97
CA GLU A 237 -13.21 0.18 -6.55
C GLU A 237 -12.37 0.13 -5.28
N VAL A 238 -12.58 -0.92 -4.49
CA VAL A 238 -11.87 -1.17 -3.24
C VAL A 238 -11.14 -2.50 -3.31
N TYR A 239 -9.92 -2.54 -2.80
CA TYR A 239 -9.12 -3.74 -2.68
C TYR A 239 -9.09 -4.21 -1.24
N ASP A 240 -9.39 -5.49 -1.06
CA ASP A 240 -9.24 -6.20 0.20
C ASP A 240 -7.90 -6.98 0.18
N PRO A 241 -6.92 -6.58 1.02
CA PRO A 241 -5.64 -7.27 1.14
C PRO A 241 -5.74 -8.72 1.66
N GLU A 242 -6.77 -9.07 2.43
CA GLU A 242 -6.96 -10.41 2.99
C GLU A 242 -7.41 -11.40 1.91
N THR A 243 -8.34 -10.98 1.03
CA THR A 243 -8.81 -11.81 -0.07
C THR A 243 -7.99 -11.65 -1.36
N ASN A 244 -7.13 -10.63 -1.43
CA ASN A 244 -6.42 -10.21 -2.64
C ASN A 244 -7.39 -10.06 -3.82
N ALA A 245 -8.43 -9.26 -3.64
CA ALA A 245 -9.49 -9.07 -4.62
C ALA A 245 -9.99 -7.63 -4.62
N TRP A 246 -10.42 -7.19 -5.80
CA TRP A 246 -11.07 -5.90 -6.01
C TRP A 246 -12.58 -6.07 -6.06
N GLN A 247 -13.29 -5.12 -5.48
CA GLN A 247 -14.74 -5.02 -5.52
C GLN A 247 -15.13 -3.64 -6.07
N VAL A 248 -16.10 -3.63 -6.99
CA VAL A 248 -16.74 -2.38 -7.45
C VAL A 248 -17.61 -1.85 -6.32
N ILE A 249 -17.48 -0.55 -6.04
CA ILE A 249 -18.40 0.21 -5.19
C ILE A 249 -19.12 1.25 -6.05
N SER A 250 -20.14 1.91 -5.50
CA SER A 250 -20.90 2.92 -6.24
C SER A 250 -20.02 3.98 -6.89
N ASP A 251 -20.42 4.43 -8.08
CA ASP A 251 -19.73 5.50 -8.80
C ASP A 251 -19.88 6.85 -8.07
N MET A 252 -18.85 7.69 -8.18
CA MET A 252 -18.96 9.11 -7.82
C MET A 252 -20.05 9.79 -8.65
N LYS A 253 -20.60 10.89 -8.13
CA LYS A 253 -21.60 11.67 -8.85
C LYS A 253 -21.00 12.42 -10.04
N VAL A 254 -19.71 12.74 -9.96
CA VAL A 254 -18.98 13.46 -11.01
C VAL A 254 -17.73 12.68 -11.36
N ALA A 255 -17.50 12.48 -12.66
CA ALA A 255 -16.26 11.90 -13.16
C ALA A 255 -15.10 12.90 -13.01
N ARG A 256 -13.97 12.47 -12.44
CA ARG A 256 -12.84 13.36 -12.11
C ARG A 256 -11.52 12.71 -12.47
N GLY A 257 -10.60 13.47 -13.05
CA GLY A 257 -9.20 13.08 -13.20
C GLY A 257 -8.29 14.02 -12.43
N GLY A 258 -7.08 13.57 -12.08
CA GLY A 258 -6.15 14.37 -11.28
C GLY A 258 -6.61 14.58 -9.83
N CYS A 259 -7.38 13.65 -9.29
CA CYS A 259 -7.94 13.74 -7.94
C CYS A 259 -7.00 13.16 -6.86
N LEU A 260 -7.20 13.61 -5.63
CA LEU A 260 -6.51 13.20 -4.40
C LEU A 260 -7.48 12.41 -3.52
N GLY A 261 -7.01 11.27 -3.02
CA GLY A 261 -7.71 10.48 -2.00
C GLY A 261 -7.18 10.81 -0.61
N VAL A 262 -8.07 11.10 0.33
CA VAL A 262 -7.71 11.38 1.73
C VAL A 262 -8.59 10.55 2.65
N GLU A 263 -7.98 9.78 3.54
CA GLU A 263 -8.68 9.19 4.67
C GLU A 263 -8.74 10.19 5.81
N GLN A 264 -9.93 10.34 6.39
CA GLN A 264 -10.09 11.11 7.61
C GLN A 264 -11.26 10.61 8.44
N ARG A 265 -10.98 10.28 9.72
CA ARG A 265 -11.98 9.84 10.70
C ARG A 265 -12.81 8.64 10.21
N GLY A 266 -12.17 7.70 9.53
CA GLY A 266 -12.77 6.48 8.99
C GLY A 266 -13.57 6.68 7.70
N ARG A 267 -13.47 7.85 7.05
CA ARG A 267 -14.14 8.12 5.77
C ARG A 267 -13.12 8.46 4.70
N PHE A 268 -13.41 8.03 3.47
CA PHE A 268 -12.58 8.30 2.30
C PHE A 268 -13.15 9.48 1.51
N TYR A 269 -12.34 10.51 1.34
CA TYR A 269 -12.67 11.73 0.62
C TYR A 269 -11.92 11.77 -0.70
N VAL A 270 -12.61 12.15 -1.76
CA VAL A 270 -12.04 12.42 -3.06
C VAL A 270 -12.14 13.91 -3.33
N ILE A 271 -10.98 14.52 -3.53
CA ILE A 271 -10.83 15.96 -3.72
C ILE A 271 -10.16 16.16 -5.07
N GLY A 272 -10.77 16.94 -5.95
CA GLY A 272 -10.16 17.19 -7.24
C GLY A 272 -10.93 18.19 -8.07
N ASP A 273 -10.17 18.89 -8.89
CA ASP A 273 -10.67 19.83 -9.87
C ASP A 273 -11.22 19.03 -11.07
N THR A 274 -12.47 19.30 -11.45
CA THR A 274 -13.09 18.69 -12.64
C THR A 274 -13.33 19.75 -13.69
N LEU A 275 -12.95 19.49 -14.94
CA LEU A 275 -13.39 20.31 -16.07
C LEU A 275 -14.81 19.86 -16.46
N VAL A 276 -15.80 20.73 -16.26
CA VAL A 276 -17.20 20.47 -16.59
C VAL A 276 -17.63 21.29 -17.81
N GLY A 277 -18.13 20.61 -18.84
CA GLY A 277 -18.69 21.18 -20.07
C GLY A 277 -17.66 21.70 -21.08
N ASP A 278 -18.13 22.00 -22.30
CA ASP A 278 -17.31 22.48 -23.43
C ASP A 278 -16.60 23.84 -23.18
N GLY A 279 -16.92 24.52 -22.06
CA GLY A 279 -16.30 25.77 -21.62
C GLY A 279 -15.24 25.63 -20.52
N GLY A 280 -14.87 24.41 -20.10
CA GLY A 280 -13.75 24.18 -19.17
C GLY A 280 -13.97 24.71 -17.75
N LYS A 281 -15.20 24.74 -17.24
CA LYS A 281 -15.47 25.22 -15.88
C LYS A 281 -14.85 24.26 -14.86
N VAL A 282 -13.96 24.78 -14.01
CA VAL A 282 -13.35 24.01 -12.91
C VAL A 282 -14.35 23.88 -11.76
N CYS A 283 -14.80 22.65 -11.48
CA CYS A 283 -15.58 22.31 -10.30
C CYS A 283 -14.66 21.77 -9.20
N ARG A 284 -14.71 22.36 -8.00
CA ARG A 284 -13.87 22.03 -6.83
C ARG A 284 -14.62 21.29 -5.72
N GLU A 285 -15.69 20.59 -6.07
CA GLU A 285 -16.50 19.87 -5.07
C GLU A 285 -15.74 18.63 -4.59
N ALA A 286 -15.73 18.39 -3.28
CA ALA A 286 -15.24 17.12 -2.73
C ALA A 286 -16.39 16.13 -2.61
N GLU A 287 -16.10 14.85 -2.77
CA GLU A 287 -17.07 13.77 -2.53
C GLU A 287 -16.55 12.85 -1.43
N VAL A 288 -17.44 12.43 -0.53
CA VAL A 288 -17.13 11.50 0.56
C VAL A 288 -17.90 10.21 0.37
N TYR A 289 -17.21 9.10 0.53
CA TYR A 289 -17.83 7.77 0.48
C TYR A 289 -18.51 7.44 1.80
N ASN A 290 -19.76 6.98 1.71
CA ASN A 290 -20.53 6.43 2.82
C ASN A 290 -20.56 4.89 2.68
N PRO A 291 -19.81 4.15 3.51
CA PRO A 291 -19.73 2.69 3.42
C PRO A 291 -21.02 1.98 3.84
N ASP A 292 -21.86 2.59 4.69
CA ASP A 292 -23.09 1.94 5.19
C ASP A 292 -24.15 1.78 4.10
N MET A 293 -24.16 2.71 3.15
CA MET A 293 -25.15 2.78 2.08
C MET A 293 -24.55 2.51 0.70
N ASP A 294 -23.23 2.34 0.60
CA ASP A 294 -22.48 2.31 -0.66
C ASP A 294 -22.87 3.50 -1.56
N THR A 295 -22.67 4.73 -1.06
CA THR A 295 -23.04 5.95 -1.80
C THR A 295 -22.02 7.07 -1.61
N TRP A 296 -21.97 7.99 -2.57
CA TRP A 296 -21.16 9.20 -2.49
C TRP A 296 -21.99 10.43 -2.14
N LEU A 297 -21.47 11.25 -1.22
CA LEU A 297 -22.07 12.51 -0.81
C LEU A 297 -21.20 13.68 -1.28
N THR A 298 -21.77 14.57 -2.07
CA THR A 298 -21.13 15.83 -2.46
C THR A 298 -21.10 16.77 -1.25
N LEU A 299 -19.91 17.21 -0.89
CA LEU A 299 -19.73 18.24 0.13
C LEU A 299 -19.93 19.60 -0.52
N GLN A 300 -20.96 20.34 -0.10
CA GLN A 300 -21.13 21.73 -0.50
C GLN A 300 -20.06 22.60 0.18
N THR A 301 -19.52 23.56 -0.58
CA THR A 301 -18.32 24.38 -0.40
C THR A 301 -18.26 25.29 0.84
N LYS A 302 -18.87 24.95 1.97
CA LYS A 302 -18.78 25.72 3.21
C LYS A 302 -18.16 24.99 4.40
N THR A 303 -17.96 23.68 4.32
CA THR A 303 -17.42 22.89 5.42
C THR A 303 -16.03 22.31 5.14
N TRP A 304 -15.58 22.28 3.89
CA TRP A 304 -14.36 21.59 3.47
C TRP A 304 -13.81 22.13 2.13
N ASP A 305 -13.28 23.36 2.08
CA ASP A 305 -12.58 23.89 0.89
C ASP A 305 -11.10 23.43 0.97
N LEU A 306 -10.88 22.12 0.93
CA LEU A 306 -9.56 21.61 0.54
C LEU A 306 -9.37 21.98 -0.92
N THR A 307 -8.95 23.23 -1.16
CA THR A 307 -8.33 23.59 -2.43
C THR A 307 -7.18 22.61 -2.61
N LEU A 308 -7.07 21.99 -3.79
CA LEU A 308 -5.80 21.34 -4.10
C LEU A 308 -4.70 22.39 -3.87
N PRO A 309 -3.53 22.01 -3.33
CA PRO A 309 -2.39 22.92 -3.38
C PRO A 309 -2.26 23.39 -4.84
N PRO A 310 -1.88 24.65 -5.10
CA PRO A 310 -1.89 25.22 -6.43
C PRO A 310 -1.03 24.36 -7.37
N CYS A 311 -1.66 23.41 -8.05
CA CYS A 311 -1.01 22.59 -9.03
C CYS A 311 -1.00 23.41 -10.30
N PRO A 312 0.15 23.51 -10.98
CA PRO A 312 0.12 24.05 -12.32
C PRO A 312 -0.78 23.13 -13.12
N ALA A 313 -1.78 23.69 -13.82
CA ALA A 313 -2.56 23.01 -14.84
C ALA A 313 -1.68 22.63 -16.06
N PHE A 314 -0.39 22.36 -15.84
CA PHE A 314 0.52 21.82 -16.81
C PHE A 314 0.21 20.34 -16.95
N ILE A 315 -0.54 20.06 -18.01
CA ILE A 315 -0.55 18.77 -18.68
C ILE A 315 0.85 18.64 -19.28
N ASP A 316 1.74 17.89 -18.62
CA ASP A 316 2.92 17.38 -19.31
C ASP A 316 2.47 16.30 -20.29
N ILE A 317 3.31 15.90 -21.25
CA ILE A 317 3.04 14.79 -22.18
C ILE A 317 2.72 13.49 -21.40
N ASP A 318 3.20 13.41 -20.15
CA ASP A 318 2.98 12.35 -19.17
C ASP A 318 1.76 12.55 -18.24
N GLY A 319 0.95 13.60 -18.46
CA GLY A 319 -0.28 13.90 -17.70
C GLY A 319 -0.12 15.03 -16.64
N PRO A 320 -1.20 15.39 -15.91
CA PRO A 320 -1.16 16.45 -14.91
C PRO A 320 -0.24 16.10 -13.73
N ILE A 321 0.66 17.02 -13.38
CA ILE A 321 1.57 16.88 -12.23
C ILE A 321 0.76 17.00 -10.94
N ARG A 322 0.60 15.90 -10.23
CA ARG A 322 -0.09 15.89 -8.93
C ARG A 322 0.78 16.40 -7.79
N PRO A 323 0.17 17.03 -6.78
CA PRO A 323 0.91 17.48 -5.62
C PRO A 323 1.36 16.28 -4.81
N LYS A 324 2.63 16.28 -4.41
CA LYS A 324 3.16 15.26 -3.51
C LYS A 324 2.71 15.61 -2.10
N THR A 325 1.80 14.83 -1.54
CA THR A 325 1.21 15.08 -0.21
C THR A 325 1.70 14.10 0.83
N ALA A 326 1.76 14.54 2.08
CA ALA A 326 1.99 13.68 3.24
C ALA A 326 1.19 14.19 4.43
N VAL A 327 0.77 13.28 5.30
CA VAL A 327 0.10 13.62 6.56
C VAL A 327 1.08 13.36 7.70
N LEU A 328 1.40 14.39 8.48
CA LEU A 328 2.25 14.31 9.66
C LEU A 328 1.46 14.81 10.87
N GLN A 329 1.32 13.98 11.90
CA GLN A 329 0.58 14.30 13.13
C GLN A 329 -0.83 14.88 12.89
N GLY A 330 -1.53 14.40 11.84
CA GLY A 330 -2.86 14.87 11.48
C GLY A 330 -2.90 16.18 10.68
N HIS A 331 -1.74 16.79 10.41
CA HIS A 331 -1.59 17.95 9.54
C HIS A 331 -1.24 17.51 8.11
N LEU A 332 -1.91 18.11 7.14
CA LEU A 332 -1.68 17.83 5.72
C LEU A 332 -0.61 18.78 5.16
N TYR A 333 0.38 18.20 4.50
CA TYR A 333 1.46 18.91 3.81
C TYR A 333 1.46 18.56 2.33
N ALA A 334 1.92 19.49 1.50
CA ALA A 334 2.08 19.30 0.08
C ALA A 334 3.35 19.97 -0.45
N ILE A 335 3.92 19.42 -1.53
CA ILE A 335 4.95 20.09 -2.30
C ILE A 335 4.31 20.73 -3.53
N ASP A 336 4.49 22.04 -3.66
CA ASP A 336 4.20 22.79 -4.87
C ASP A 336 5.47 22.89 -5.71
N GLU A 337 5.43 22.37 -6.94
CA GLU A 337 6.51 22.42 -7.92
C GLU A 337 6.32 23.51 -9.00
N SER A 338 5.26 24.31 -8.94
CA SER A 338 4.98 25.41 -9.89
C SER A 338 5.96 26.58 -9.70
N GLY A 339 7.11 26.49 -10.37
CA GLY A 339 8.18 27.47 -10.26
C GLY A 339 9.21 27.08 -9.20
N PHE A 340 9.42 27.94 -8.19
CA PHE A 340 10.32 27.64 -7.07
C PHE A 340 9.64 26.66 -6.12
N PRO A 341 10.19 25.44 -5.94
CA PRO A 341 9.55 24.42 -5.13
C PRO A 341 9.37 24.84 -3.67
N ARG A 342 8.15 24.63 -3.15
CA ARG A 342 7.73 25.08 -1.81
C ARG A 342 7.06 23.95 -1.06
N LEU A 343 7.33 23.89 0.25
CA LEU A 343 6.55 23.09 1.17
C LEU A 343 5.35 23.92 1.64
N LEU A 344 4.17 23.35 1.51
CA LEU A 344 2.90 23.92 1.92
C LEU A 344 2.31 23.13 3.08
N HIS A 345 1.65 23.84 3.99
CA HIS A 345 0.87 23.29 5.09
C HIS A 345 -0.58 23.74 4.95
N TYR A 346 -1.51 22.81 5.12
CA TYR A 346 -2.93 23.12 5.07
C TYR A 346 -3.44 23.51 6.46
N ASP A 347 -3.85 24.77 6.62
CA ASP A 347 -4.57 25.23 7.81
C ASP A 347 -6.06 24.86 7.66
N GLN A 348 -6.51 23.86 8.42
CA GLN A 348 -7.90 23.39 8.38
C GLN A 348 -8.91 24.44 8.88
N ARG A 349 -8.50 25.34 9.78
CA ARG A 349 -9.39 26.35 10.38
C ARG A 349 -9.63 27.50 9.41
N MET A 350 -8.55 27.97 8.79
CA MET A 350 -8.60 29.07 7.82
C MET A 350 -8.86 28.59 6.40
N ASN A 351 -8.69 27.28 6.17
CA ASN A 351 -9.02 26.62 4.92
C ASN A 351 -8.20 27.21 3.75
N ILE A 352 -6.89 27.33 4.01
CA ILE A 352 -5.88 27.91 3.12
C ILE A 352 -4.59 27.10 3.19
N TRP A 353 -3.83 27.12 2.10
CA TRP A 353 -2.45 26.64 2.08
C TRP A 353 -1.49 27.76 2.48
N ASN A 354 -0.71 27.51 3.53
CA ASN A 354 0.35 28.38 3.97
C ASN A 354 1.70 27.85 3.48
N ILE A 355 2.55 28.73 2.99
CA ILE A 355 3.93 28.38 2.66
C ILE A 355 4.68 28.18 3.97
N VAL A 356 5.19 26.97 4.17
CA VAL A 356 6.08 26.64 5.29
C VAL A 356 7.48 27.14 4.98
N CYS A 357 8.02 26.71 3.84
CA CYS A 357 9.37 27.07 3.42
C CYS A 357 9.62 26.83 1.93
N LEU A 358 10.74 27.37 1.43
CA LEU A 358 11.28 27.03 0.12
C LEU A 358 12.12 25.74 0.23
N LEU A 359 12.04 24.85 -0.75
CA LEU A 359 12.88 23.65 -0.80
C LEU A 359 14.25 23.99 -1.39
N PRO A 360 15.38 23.58 -0.79
CA PRO A 360 16.73 24.04 -1.17
C PRO A 360 17.33 23.39 -2.44
N ASN A 361 16.61 22.49 -3.12
CA ASN A 361 17.15 21.68 -4.21
C ASN A 361 16.56 22.08 -5.57
N HIS A 362 17.35 22.72 -6.43
CA HIS A 362 16.90 23.20 -7.75
C HIS A 362 17.84 22.75 -8.87
N SER A 363 17.66 21.55 -9.42
CA SER A 363 18.27 21.25 -10.73
C SER A 363 17.37 20.37 -11.59
N GLY A 364 17.06 20.86 -12.80
CA GLY A 364 16.33 20.13 -13.84
C GLY A 364 15.04 20.82 -14.28
N ASP A 365 14.87 20.88 -15.60
CA ASP A 365 13.56 21.01 -16.25
C ASP A 365 12.84 19.65 -16.17
N GLY A 366 11.53 19.65 -15.89
CA GLY A 366 10.69 18.44 -15.87
C GLY A 366 9.85 18.24 -14.59
N ALA A 367 8.87 17.33 -14.68
CA ALA A 367 7.96 16.93 -13.60
C ALA A 367 8.57 15.90 -12.62
N ASN A 368 7.91 15.68 -11.46
CA ASN A 368 8.26 14.64 -10.46
C ASN A 368 9.67 14.75 -9.86
N ARG A 369 10.10 15.97 -9.51
CA ARG A 369 11.45 16.21 -8.97
C ARG A 369 11.58 15.86 -7.49
N PHE A 370 10.46 15.80 -6.79
CA PHE A 370 10.41 15.50 -5.37
C PHE A 370 9.48 14.35 -5.05
N ALA A 371 9.75 13.72 -3.91
CA ALA A 371 8.79 12.89 -3.21
C ALA A 371 8.86 13.20 -1.71
N MET A 372 7.74 13.01 -1.02
CA MET A 372 7.63 13.31 0.41
C MET A 372 7.04 12.12 1.15
N ALA A 373 7.64 11.79 2.29
CA ALA A 373 7.12 10.80 3.23
C ALA A 373 7.14 11.37 4.65
N ALA A 374 6.13 11.07 5.45
CA ALA A 374 6.08 11.45 6.86
C ALA A 374 6.47 10.25 7.73
N TYR A 375 7.26 10.48 8.77
CA TYR A 375 7.60 9.47 9.77
C TYR A 375 7.98 10.10 11.10
N GLY A 376 7.41 9.62 12.20
CA GLY A 376 7.60 10.22 13.53
C GLY A 376 7.10 11.66 13.56
N GLU A 377 8.03 12.60 13.79
CA GLU A 377 7.78 14.06 13.79
C GLU A 377 8.42 14.75 12.56
N GLU A 378 8.89 13.96 11.60
CA GLU A 378 9.74 14.39 10.50
C GLU A 378 9.05 14.20 9.13
N LEU A 379 9.28 15.15 8.23
CA LEU A 379 9.00 15.01 6.80
C LEU A 379 10.30 14.72 6.05
N PHE A 380 10.37 13.56 5.40
CA PHE A 380 11.46 13.19 4.51
C PHE A 380 11.13 13.70 3.12
N ILE A 381 11.95 14.62 2.62
CA ILE A 381 11.86 15.20 1.29
C ILE A 381 13.02 14.64 0.47
N VAL A 382 12.68 13.86 -0.54
CA VAL A 382 13.67 13.27 -1.45
C VAL A 382 13.68 14.09 -2.72
N GLY A 383 14.86 14.56 -3.12
CA GLY A 383 15.01 15.37 -4.34
C GLY A 383 16.43 15.36 -4.88
N ARG A 384 16.66 16.21 -5.90
CA ARG A 384 17.94 16.32 -6.61
C ARG A 384 18.67 17.62 -6.25
N LYS A 385 19.86 17.52 -5.67
CA LYS A 385 20.69 18.68 -5.31
C LYS A 385 21.40 19.26 -6.53
N ARG A 386 21.41 20.59 -6.64
CA ARG A 386 22.30 21.31 -7.57
C ARG A 386 23.68 21.40 -6.92
N VAL A 387 24.66 20.72 -7.50
CA VAL A 387 26.07 21.01 -7.21
C VAL A 387 26.61 21.80 -8.40
N TYR A 388 27.43 22.82 -8.14
CA TYR A 388 28.17 23.55 -9.19
C TYR A 388 29.31 22.70 -9.80
N SER A 389 29.48 21.45 -9.35
CA SER A 389 30.39 20.46 -9.93
C SER A 389 29.67 19.61 -10.98
N ASP A 390 30.42 19.07 -11.95
CA ASP A 390 29.94 18.24 -13.07
C ASP A 390 29.22 16.93 -12.67
N SER A 391 28.99 16.69 -11.38
CA SER A 391 28.39 15.49 -10.82
C SER A 391 27.18 15.83 -9.96
N PRO A 392 25.95 15.59 -10.44
CA PRO A 392 24.74 15.83 -9.65
C PRO A 392 24.55 14.74 -8.60
N GLU A 393 24.38 15.16 -7.35
CA GLU A 393 24.14 14.29 -6.20
C GLU A 393 22.66 14.30 -5.79
N LYS A 394 22.11 13.13 -5.43
CA LYS A 394 20.80 13.07 -4.75
C LYS A 394 20.94 13.46 -3.28
N SER A 395 19.92 14.15 -2.78
CA SER A 395 19.80 14.53 -1.37
C SER A 395 18.47 14.03 -0.83
N VAL A 396 18.55 13.33 0.30
CA VAL A 396 17.41 13.18 1.20
C VAL A 396 17.56 14.28 2.23
N GLU A 397 16.55 15.13 2.33
CA GLU A 397 16.44 16.16 3.35
C GLU A 397 15.31 15.79 4.29
N VAL A 398 15.48 16.19 5.54
CA VAL A 398 14.49 15.92 6.58
C VAL A 398 14.08 17.26 7.15
N CYS A 399 12.79 17.56 7.06
CA CYS A 399 12.21 18.79 7.58
C CYS A 399 11.46 18.46 8.89
N LEU A 400 11.65 19.30 9.90
CA LEU A 400 10.83 19.34 11.11
C LEU A 400 9.88 20.53 11.00
N PRO A 401 8.66 20.34 10.45
CA PRO A 401 7.78 21.47 10.12
C PRO A 401 7.15 22.12 11.37
N LEU A 402 7.17 21.46 12.53
CA LEU A 402 6.45 21.88 13.75
C LEU A 402 7.40 22.17 14.93
N SER A 403 8.53 22.85 14.70
CA SER A 403 9.29 23.41 15.83
C SER A 403 8.58 24.66 16.34
N ASP A 404 8.36 24.78 17.67
CA ASP A 404 7.67 25.89 18.35
C ASP A 404 8.22 27.31 18.07
N ASP A 405 9.37 27.41 17.40
CA ASP A 405 9.90 28.68 16.90
C ASP A 405 9.40 28.95 15.48
N VAL A 406 8.94 30.18 15.25
CA VAL A 406 8.28 30.80 14.08
C VAL A 406 9.04 30.68 12.73
N ARG A 407 10.05 29.83 12.63
CA ARG A 407 10.68 29.39 11.39
C ARG A 407 10.81 27.87 11.46
N SER A 408 10.14 27.15 10.57
CA SER A 408 10.40 25.73 10.31
C SER A 408 11.91 25.52 10.27
N SER A 409 12.46 24.93 11.34
CA SER A 409 13.90 24.76 11.43
C SER A 409 14.26 23.58 10.53
N TRP A 410 14.85 23.87 9.38
CA TRP A 410 15.59 22.86 8.64
C TRP A 410 16.74 22.43 9.55
N ARG A 411 16.55 21.31 10.26
CA ARG A 411 17.70 20.46 10.47
C ARG A 411 18.01 19.91 9.08
N VAL A 412 19.26 19.90 8.68
CA VAL A 412 19.72 19.06 7.57
C VAL A 412 20.34 17.87 8.28
N PRO A 413 19.58 16.90 8.82
CA PRO A 413 20.20 15.80 9.56
C PRO A 413 20.80 14.89 8.50
N ARG A 414 22.14 14.81 8.48
CA ARG A 414 22.95 13.88 7.68
C ARG A 414 22.51 13.80 6.21
N GLN A 415 23.24 14.47 5.32
CA GLN A 415 23.12 14.20 3.88
C GLN A 415 23.36 12.70 3.64
N TYR A 416 22.30 11.92 3.46
CA TYR A 416 22.38 10.51 3.09
C TYR A 416 22.67 10.45 1.58
N ALA A 417 23.83 10.95 1.18
CA ALA A 417 24.25 10.97 -0.21
C ALA A 417 24.34 9.53 -0.75
N TYR A 418 23.63 9.25 -1.85
CA TYR A 418 23.74 7.97 -2.55
C TYR A 418 23.97 8.18 -4.03
N GLY A 419 25.24 8.29 -4.41
CA GLY A 419 25.71 8.27 -5.78
C GLY A 419 25.13 9.36 -6.70
N ASN A 420 25.53 9.29 -7.97
CA ASN A 420 25.04 10.14 -9.04
C ASN A 420 23.90 9.41 -9.76
N PHE A 421 22.65 9.64 -9.38
CA PHE A 421 21.52 9.10 -10.15
C PHE A 421 20.56 10.24 -10.48
N LEU A 422 20.23 10.39 -11.76
CA LEU A 422 19.36 11.45 -12.28
C LEU A 422 18.10 10.80 -12.83
N ASN A 423 17.12 10.56 -11.97
CA ASN A 423 16.00 9.68 -12.30
C ASN A 423 14.69 10.26 -11.77
N GLU A 424 13.60 10.05 -12.52
CA GLU A 424 12.23 10.41 -12.13
C GLU A 424 11.77 9.61 -10.91
N ILE A 425 11.37 10.30 -9.85
CA ILE A 425 10.88 9.64 -8.63
C ILE A 425 9.42 9.23 -8.84
N ARG A 426 9.13 7.93 -8.69
CA ARG A 426 7.79 7.35 -8.83
C ARG A 426 7.04 7.33 -7.51
N ALA A 427 7.71 7.01 -6.41
CA ALA A 427 7.13 7.01 -5.08
C ALA A 427 8.20 7.07 -3.99
N CYS A 428 7.81 7.46 -2.77
CA CYS A 428 8.61 7.22 -1.58
C CYS A 428 7.72 6.87 -0.38
N ALA A 429 8.28 6.11 0.56
CA ALA A 429 7.64 5.84 1.84
C ALA A 429 8.69 5.50 2.89
N VAL A 430 8.42 5.84 4.15
CA VAL A 430 9.15 5.29 5.29
C VAL A 430 8.33 4.14 5.86
N ILE A 431 8.95 2.96 5.95
CA ILE A 431 8.34 1.78 6.57
C ILE A 431 9.19 1.41 7.77
N GLU A 432 8.57 1.14 8.90
CA GLU A 432 9.22 0.72 10.13
C GLU A 432 8.80 -0.72 10.47
N LEU A 433 9.76 -1.56 10.87
CA LEU A 433 9.52 -2.98 11.20
C LEU A 433 10.43 -3.50 12.31
#